data_AF-A0A830GTQ0-F1
#
_entry.id   AF-A0A830GTQ0-F1
#
_cell.length_a   1.000
_cell.length_b   1.000
_cell.length_c   1.000
_cell.angle_alpha   90.00
_cell.angle_beta   90.00
_cell.angle_gamma   90.00
#
_symmetry.space_group_name_H-M   'P 1'
#
loop_
_entity.id
_entity.type
_entity.pdbx_description
1 polymer ?
#
loop_
_entity_poly.entity_id
_entity_poly.type
_entity_poly.pdbx_seq_one_letter_code
_entity_poly.pdbx_strand_id
1 'polypeptide(L)'
;MADEPDTDGETDTDDETVSVSMEITGSYEEVISKLETDTSGGVSLTPVLADFETLLETVVRIDGGTRSAIAEQLPADMNAAFDAEAVVDAMQVLERYDLVVLEGNTWKPGPQLDR
;
A
#
# COMPACT_ATOMS: atom_id res chain seq x y z
N MET A 1 -10.22 54.06 -40.66
CA MET A 1 -10.10 52.59 -40.66
C MET A 1 -8.66 52.25 -40.98
N ALA A 2 -7.92 51.87 -39.94
CA ALA A 2 -6.60 51.23 -39.91
C ALA A 2 -6.44 50.89 -38.42
N ASP A 3 -6.97 49.74 -37.98
CA ASP A 3 -6.28 48.45 -37.91
C ASP A 3 -5.15 48.51 -36.87
N GLU A 4 -5.53 48.18 -35.63
CA GLU A 4 -4.63 47.86 -34.53
C GLU A 4 -3.96 46.51 -34.83
N PRO A 5 -2.74 46.31 -34.34
CA PRO A 5 -2.53 45.02 -33.67
C PRO A 5 -2.22 45.22 -32.18
N ASP A 6 -3.13 44.66 -31.40
CA ASP A 6 -3.04 44.40 -29.98
C ASP A 6 -1.73 43.70 -29.60
N THR A 7 -1.29 44.07 -28.41
CA THR A 7 -0.19 43.46 -27.68
C THR A 7 -0.66 42.15 -27.08
N ASP A 8 -0.22 41.02 -27.64
CA ASP A 8 -0.21 39.73 -26.93
C ASP A 8 1.25 39.23 -26.94
N GLY A 9 2.00 39.72 -25.96
CA GLY A 9 3.27 39.11 -25.58
C GLY A 9 2.97 37.82 -24.84
N GLU A 10 2.69 36.74 -25.57
CA GLU A 10 2.67 35.39 -25.04
C GLU A 10 4.06 35.11 -24.44
N THR A 11 4.17 35.20 -23.12
CA THR A 11 5.28 34.63 -22.38
C THR A 11 5.18 33.11 -22.48
N ASP A 12 5.77 32.54 -23.52
CA ASP A 12 6.23 31.16 -23.53
C ASP A 12 7.14 30.98 -22.30
N THR A 13 6.54 30.49 -21.21
CA THR A 13 7.29 29.92 -20.11
C THR A 13 7.70 28.53 -20.60
N ASP A 14 8.75 28.49 -21.40
CA ASP A 14 9.53 27.27 -21.61
C ASP A 14 9.96 26.81 -20.22
N ASP A 15 9.27 25.79 -19.72
CA ASP A 15 9.71 24.96 -18.60
C ASP A 15 10.96 24.23 -19.10
N GLU A 16 12.08 24.97 -19.14
CA GLU A 16 13.38 24.46 -19.52
C GLU A 16 13.74 23.42 -18.45
N THR A 17 13.43 22.17 -18.73
CA THR A 17 13.80 21.02 -17.90
C THR A 17 15.30 20.86 -17.97
N VAL A 18 16.00 21.64 -17.13
CA VAL A 18 17.46 21.62 -17.00
C VAL A 18 17.89 20.23 -16.54
N SER A 19 18.30 19.41 -17.51
CA SER A 19 18.77 18.05 -17.28
C SER A 19 20.25 18.10 -16.87
N VAL A 20 20.51 18.20 -15.57
CA VAL A 20 21.87 18.15 -15.04
C VAL A 20 22.35 16.70 -15.05
N SER A 21 23.29 16.39 -15.94
CA SER A 21 24.00 15.11 -15.93
C SER A 21 25.17 15.20 -14.96
N MET A 22 25.04 14.61 -13.77
CA MET A 22 26.14 14.48 -12.80
C MET A 22 26.78 13.10 -12.90
N GLU A 23 28.08 13.08 -13.22
CA GLU A 23 28.88 11.86 -13.18
C GLU A 23 29.37 11.63 -11.74
N ILE A 24 28.92 10.53 -11.12
CA ILE A 24 29.39 10.13 -9.78
C ILE A 24 30.59 9.20 -9.98
N THR A 25 31.77 9.65 -9.56
CA THR A 25 33.01 8.86 -9.61
C THR A 25 33.47 8.52 -8.20
N GLY A 26 33.99 7.29 -8.02
CA GLY A 26 34.44 6.77 -6.73
C GLY A 26 34.54 5.24 -6.73
N SER A 27 35.03 4.66 -5.64
CA SER A 27 34.97 3.21 -5.43
C SER A 27 33.53 2.73 -5.39
N TYR A 28 33.25 1.50 -5.84
CA TYR A 28 31.89 0.94 -5.91
C TYR A 28 31.05 1.21 -4.65
N GLU A 29 31.63 0.97 -3.46
CA GLU A 29 30.96 1.22 -2.17
C GLU A 29 30.60 2.70 -1.94
N GLU A 30 31.43 3.63 -2.39
CA GLU A 30 31.17 5.07 -2.30
C GLU A 30 30.10 5.52 -3.29
N VAL A 31 30.05 4.94 -4.49
CA VAL A 31 29.01 5.23 -5.48
C VAL A 31 27.67 4.70 -5.01
N ILE A 32 27.64 3.47 -4.46
CA ILE A 32 26.43 2.87 -3.89
C ILE A 32 25.95 3.67 -2.70
N SER A 33 26.82 4.06 -1.77
CA SER A 33 26.42 4.88 -0.62
C SER A 33 25.85 6.26 -1.00
N LYS A 34 26.26 6.84 -2.14
CA LYS A 34 25.70 8.10 -2.67
C LYS A 34 24.40 7.89 -3.47
N LEU A 35 24.22 6.72 -4.07
CA LEU A 35 23.01 6.30 -4.80
C LEU A 35 21.93 5.72 -3.88
N GLU A 36 22.33 5.19 -2.72
CA GLU A 36 21.49 4.93 -1.56
C GLU A 36 20.98 6.29 -1.05
N THR A 37 20.09 6.87 -1.84
CA THR A 37 19.18 7.90 -1.38
C THR A 37 18.57 7.33 -0.11
N ASP A 38 18.75 8.03 1.01
CA ASP A 38 18.11 7.77 2.29
C ASP A 38 16.62 7.45 2.07
N THR A 39 16.31 6.18 1.81
CA THR A 39 14.97 5.60 1.90
C THR A 39 14.62 5.41 3.38
N SER A 40 15.34 6.08 4.29
CA SER A 40 14.96 6.29 5.68
C SER A 40 13.64 7.04 5.85
N GLY A 41 13.01 7.51 4.76
CA GLY A 41 11.63 8.02 4.73
C GLY A 41 10.57 7.02 4.25
N GLY A 42 10.90 5.75 4.03
CA GLY A 42 9.93 4.74 3.63
C GLY A 42 8.98 4.40 4.77
N VAL A 43 7.67 4.55 4.55
CA VAL A 43 6.65 4.08 5.51
C VAL A 43 6.82 2.57 5.66
N SER A 44 7.15 2.12 6.87
CA SER A 44 7.26 0.69 7.17
C SER A 44 5.88 0.04 7.10
N LEU A 45 5.74 -0.98 6.26
CA LEU A 45 4.51 -1.78 6.14
C LEU A 45 4.42 -2.89 7.20
N THR A 46 5.46 -3.05 8.02
CA THR A 46 5.52 -4.09 9.07
C THR A 46 4.29 -4.10 9.98
N PRO A 47 3.77 -2.96 10.47
CA PRO A 47 2.56 -2.94 11.31
C PRO A 47 1.32 -3.44 10.57
N VAL A 48 1.19 -3.08 9.28
CA VAL A 48 0.07 -3.51 8.44
C VAL A 48 0.12 -5.01 8.21
N LEU A 49 1.30 -5.55 7.92
CA LEU A 49 1.48 -7.00 7.76
C LEU A 49 1.17 -7.77 9.04
N ALA A 50 1.61 -7.28 10.20
CA ALA A 50 1.29 -7.87 11.50
C ALA A 50 -0.22 -7.91 11.77
N ASP A 51 -0.94 -6.87 11.36
CA ASP A 51 -2.39 -6.82 11.47
C ASP A 51 -3.07 -7.84 10.55
N PHE A 52 -2.61 -7.99 9.29
CA PHE A 52 -3.12 -9.02 8.37
C PHE A 52 -2.84 -10.44 8.87
N GLU A 53 -1.66 -10.69 9.42
CA GLU A 53 -1.31 -11.97 10.05
C GLU A 53 -2.25 -12.28 11.21
N THR A 54 -2.52 -11.30 12.09
CA THR A 54 -3.43 -11.44 13.23
C THR A 54 -4.87 -11.71 12.79
N LEU A 55 -5.34 -11.01 11.74
CA LEU A 55 -6.66 -11.24 11.15
C LEU A 55 -6.76 -12.66 10.59
N LEU A 56 -5.76 -13.09 9.82
CA LEU A 56 -5.73 -14.42 9.22
C LEU A 56 -5.69 -15.53 10.28
N GLU A 57 -4.84 -15.37 11.30
CA GLU A 57 -4.77 -16.29 12.43
C GLU A 57 -6.14 -16.39 13.13
N THR A 58 -6.82 -15.26 13.31
CA THR A 58 -8.15 -15.24 13.92
C THR A 58 -9.16 -16.05 13.10
N VAL A 59 -9.18 -15.86 11.78
CA VAL A 59 -10.06 -16.61 10.86
C VAL A 59 -9.78 -18.10 10.92
N VAL A 60 -8.51 -18.50 10.92
CA VAL A 60 -8.09 -19.91 11.04
C VAL A 60 -8.50 -20.49 12.40
N ARG A 61 -8.26 -19.77 13.49
CA ARG A 61 -8.54 -20.21 14.85
C ARG A 61 -10.02 -20.49 15.09
N ILE A 62 -10.91 -19.72 14.47
CA ILE A 62 -12.36 -19.88 14.61
C ILE A 62 -13.00 -20.77 13.54
N ASP A 63 -12.19 -21.35 12.64
CA ASP A 63 -12.64 -22.16 11.49
C ASP A 63 -13.56 -21.41 10.51
N GLY A 64 -13.29 -20.11 10.35
CA GLY A 64 -14.11 -19.21 9.57
C GLY A 64 -15.34 -18.67 10.29
N GLY A 65 -15.90 -17.59 9.75
CA GLY A 65 -17.01 -16.90 10.37
C GLY A 65 -17.57 -15.79 9.49
N THR A 66 -18.72 -15.26 9.91
CA THR A 66 -19.22 -14.03 9.31
C THR A 66 -18.32 -12.86 9.68
N ARG A 67 -18.36 -11.80 8.89
CA ARG A 67 -17.66 -10.53 9.17
C ARG A 67 -17.77 -10.08 10.63
N SER A 68 -18.98 -10.11 11.20
CA SER A 68 -19.26 -9.70 12.57
C SER A 68 -18.55 -10.61 13.57
N ALA A 69 -18.66 -11.92 13.37
CA ALA A 69 -18.03 -12.91 14.27
C ALA A 69 -16.50 -12.82 14.25
N ILE A 70 -15.90 -12.51 13.09
CA ILE A 70 -14.47 -12.28 12.97
C ILE A 70 -14.09 -11.00 13.73
N ALA A 71 -14.79 -9.88 13.49
CA ALA A 71 -14.53 -8.60 14.15
C ALA A 71 -14.63 -8.68 15.68
N GLU A 72 -15.57 -9.47 16.22
CA GLU A 72 -15.74 -9.68 17.65
C GLU A 72 -14.59 -10.49 18.30
N GLN A 73 -13.85 -11.27 17.51
CA GLN A 73 -12.78 -12.15 17.96
C GLN A 73 -11.38 -11.55 17.73
N LEU A 74 -11.30 -10.36 17.13
CA LEU A 74 -10.04 -9.65 16.93
C LEU A 74 -9.51 -9.12 18.26
N PRO A 75 -8.20 -9.22 18.51
CA PRO A 75 -7.58 -8.64 19.69
C PRO A 75 -7.65 -7.11 19.65
N ALA A 76 -7.86 -6.49 20.82
CA ALA A 76 -7.97 -5.03 20.94
C ALA A 76 -6.65 -4.28 20.71
N ASP A 77 -5.52 -4.99 20.72
CA ASP A 77 -4.17 -4.43 20.62
C ASP A 77 -3.62 -4.39 19.18
N MET A 78 -4.48 -4.49 18.16
CA MET A 78 -4.06 -4.33 16.76
C MET A 78 -3.62 -2.89 16.44
N ASN A 79 -2.72 -2.73 15.49
CA ASN A 79 -2.22 -1.39 15.11
C ASN A 79 -3.32 -0.60 14.40
N ALA A 80 -4.13 -1.27 13.59
CA ALA A 80 -5.33 -0.73 12.98
C ALA A 80 -6.58 -0.99 13.85
N ALA A 81 -7.39 0.05 14.01
CA ALA A 81 -8.75 -0.09 14.53
C ALA A 81 -9.64 -0.67 13.41
N PHE A 82 -9.76 -1.99 13.37
CA PHE A 82 -10.65 -2.65 12.43
C PHE A 82 -12.12 -2.44 12.85
N ASP A 83 -12.84 -1.65 12.07
CA ASP A 83 -14.29 -1.69 12.08
C ASP A 83 -14.79 -2.80 11.15
N ALA A 84 -16.11 -3.01 11.15
CA ALA A 84 -16.69 -4.09 10.37
C ALA A 84 -16.48 -3.94 8.85
N GLU A 85 -16.30 -2.72 8.33
CA GLU A 85 -16.05 -2.49 6.91
C GLU A 85 -14.58 -2.76 6.56
N ALA A 86 -13.64 -2.26 7.37
CA ALA A 86 -12.22 -2.51 7.23
C ALA A 86 -11.88 -4.01 7.28
N VAL A 87 -12.59 -4.81 8.09
CA VAL A 87 -12.44 -6.27 8.09
C VAL A 87 -12.79 -6.86 6.73
N VAL A 88 -13.84 -6.37 6.07
CA VAL A 88 -14.23 -6.87 4.75
C VAL A 88 -13.16 -6.54 3.72
N ASP A 89 -12.65 -5.31 3.73
CA ASP A 89 -11.60 -4.89 2.78
C ASP A 89 -10.33 -5.71 2.95
N ALA A 90 -9.90 -5.94 4.20
CA ALA A 90 -8.76 -6.79 4.48
C ALA A 90 -9.01 -8.25 4.05
N MET A 91 -10.20 -8.79 4.30
CA MET A 91 -10.56 -10.15 3.88
C MET A 91 -10.62 -10.29 2.35
N GLN A 92 -11.06 -9.26 1.62
CA GLN A 92 -10.98 -9.23 0.15
C GLN A 92 -9.54 -9.23 -0.34
N VAL A 93 -8.63 -8.52 0.33
CA VAL A 93 -7.20 -8.59 -0.01
C VAL A 93 -6.68 -10.02 0.19
N LEU A 94 -6.98 -10.66 1.32
CA LEU A 94 -6.58 -12.04 1.62
C LEU A 94 -7.17 -13.06 0.63
N GLU A 95 -8.41 -12.84 0.19
CA GLU A 95 -9.08 -13.68 -0.81
C GLU A 95 -8.35 -13.69 -2.14
N ARG A 96 -7.83 -12.53 -2.59
CA ARG A 96 -7.05 -12.44 -3.84
C ARG A 96 -5.78 -13.29 -3.85
N TYR A 97 -5.32 -13.71 -2.68
CA TYR A 97 -4.15 -14.59 -2.51
C TYR A 97 -4.53 -16.01 -2.11
N ASP A 98 -5.81 -16.38 -2.21
CA ASP A 98 -6.34 -17.69 -1.81
C ASP A 98 -6.06 -18.06 -0.34
N LEU A 99 -5.86 -17.04 0.52
CA LEU A 99 -5.64 -17.22 1.97
C LEU A 99 -6.96 -17.35 2.72
N VAL A 100 -8.04 -16.79 2.18
CA VAL A 100 -9.41 -16.96 2.66
C VAL A 100 -10.36 -17.11 1.47
N VAL A 101 -11.54 -17.66 1.69
CA VAL A 101 -12.59 -17.78 0.67
C VAL A 101 -13.91 -17.29 1.24
N LEU A 102 -14.68 -16.54 0.44
CA LEU A 102 -16.04 -16.13 0.81
C LEU A 102 -17.07 -17.13 0.28
N GLU A 103 -17.72 -17.85 1.19
CA GLU A 103 -18.86 -18.71 0.89
C GLU A 103 -20.15 -18.05 1.37
N GLY A 104 -20.83 -17.36 0.45
CA GLY A 104 -22.04 -16.59 0.76
C GLY A 104 -21.72 -15.36 1.60
N ASN A 105 -21.90 -15.46 2.93
CA ASN A 105 -21.57 -14.41 3.90
C ASN A 105 -20.53 -14.85 4.96
N THR A 106 -19.98 -16.06 4.78
CA THR A 106 -19.05 -16.67 5.72
C THR A 106 -17.69 -16.74 5.06
N TRP A 107 -16.70 -16.17 5.74
CA TRP A 107 -15.32 -16.28 5.33
C TRP A 107 -14.71 -17.54 5.93
N LYS A 108 -13.96 -18.28 5.14
CA LYS A 108 -13.25 -19.49 5.58
C LYS A 108 -11.77 -19.41 5.27
N PRO A 109 -10.94 -20.20 5.97
CA PRO A 109 -9.56 -20.42 5.57
C PRO A 109 -9.50 -20.88 4.11
N GLY A 110 -8.56 -20.32 3.36
CA GLY A 110 -8.37 -20.63 1.96
C GLY A 110 -7.47 -21.87 1.76
N PRO A 111 -7.42 -22.40 0.53
CA PRO A 111 -6.69 -23.63 0.21
C PRO A 111 -5.18 -23.53 0.43
N GLN A 112 -4.60 -22.33 0.51
CA GLN A 112 -3.19 -22.14 0.85
C GLN A 112 -2.87 -22.49 2.31
N LEU A 113 -3.89 -22.57 3.18
CA LEU A 113 -3.74 -22.83 4.61
C LEU A 113 -4.04 -24.29 5.01
N ASP A 114 -4.63 -25.09 4.11
CA ASP A 114 -5.02 -26.49 4.30
C ASP A 114 -3.84 -27.49 4.16
N ARG A 115 -2.60 -27.05 4.46
CA ARG A 115 -1.37 -27.79 4.14
C ARG A 115 -0.75 -28.58 5.30
#